data_AF-A0A6P6MXI5-F1
#
_entry.id   AF-A0A6P6MXI5-F1
#
_cell.length_a   1.000
_cell.length_b   1.000
_cell.length_c   1.000
_cell.angle_alpha   90.00
_cell.angle_beta   90.00
_cell.angle_gamma   90.00
#
_symmetry.space_group_name_H-M   'P 1'
#
loop_
_entity.id
_entity.type
_entity.pdbx_description
1 polymer ?
#
loop_
_entity_poly.entity_id
_entity_poly.type
_entity_poly.pdbx_seq_one_letter_code
_entity_poly.pdbx_strand_id
1 'polypeptide(L)'
;MDSPGHCAQYCTYTAMENESREIISVITVDKRETGRNSVIMEREAFVRTVDTLLNEVKLVEVCTDAHVQISALMNKGKYKDLGLQHSLDMWHGAKNLAKRIHAASQVKGQSSLSSWLKDIVNHFWWCCKTADSYQEFLELWLGLLHHVTNEHRWVLGSCQHADLESGGTQQWLERGSMAHEALKSIVRNKRWLNEVHKYLNFRSTADLESFQNHILMYACKRTAFSPPVFEARMLLAAMDYNYHKDRPELCKSDGSKQYRRLYKKNARRYMLYTQKTSKTYGYIPELQAMILQKRLAGKGMPRRRTLRPDDPRRYGPLPPVPAPTIEELLHTQVRRGLVSTFQTKDL
;
A
#
# COMPACT_ATOMS: atom_id res chain seq x y z
N MET A 1 -8.43 8.10 -8.50
CA MET A 1 -8.61 6.65 -8.70
C MET A 1 -8.26 6.00 -7.37
N ASP A 2 -9.22 5.38 -6.70
CA ASP A 2 -9.00 4.80 -5.36
C ASP A 2 -8.01 3.63 -5.43
N SER A 3 -7.12 3.48 -4.45
CA SER A 3 -6.22 2.33 -4.32
C SER A 3 -7.02 1.02 -4.26
N PRO A 4 -6.51 -0.14 -4.71
CA PRO A 4 -7.32 -1.35 -4.87
C PRO A 4 -8.09 -1.79 -3.61
N GLY A 5 -7.54 -1.58 -2.41
CA GLY A 5 -8.18 -1.85 -1.12
C GLY A 5 -9.29 -0.87 -0.69
N HIS A 6 -9.49 0.22 -1.43
CA HIS A 6 -10.54 1.20 -1.17
C HIS A 6 -11.63 1.14 -2.24
N CYS A 7 -12.89 1.14 -1.80
CA CYS A 7 -14.02 1.49 -2.65
C CYS A 7 -14.84 2.61 -1.99
N ALA A 8 -15.87 3.10 -2.68
CA ALA A 8 -16.68 4.22 -2.19
C ALA A 8 -17.27 4.00 -0.78
N GLN A 9 -17.49 2.74 -0.39
CA GLN A 9 -18.19 2.32 0.83
C GLN A 9 -17.27 1.66 1.88
N TYR A 10 -16.18 1.01 1.47
CA TYR A 10 -15.36 0.18 2.35
C TYR A 10 -13.87 0.52 2.21
N CYS A 11 -13.17 0.47 3.35
CA CYS A 11 -11.71 0.42 3.41
C CYS A 11 -11.31 -0.98 3.87
N THR A 12 -10.52 -1.68 3.06
CA THR A 12 -9.94 -2.98 3.40
C THR A 12 -8.48 -2.76 3.77
N TYR A 13 -8.14 -3.03 5.01
CA TYR A 13 -6.77 -3.00 5.51
C TYR A 13 -6.27 -4.43 5.71
N THR A 14 -5.09 -4.71 5.18
CA THR A 14 -4.57 -6.09 5.09
C THR A 14 -3.16 -6.13 5.64
N ALA A 15 -2.88 -7.07 6.53
CA ALA A 15 -1.53 -7.32 7.00
C ALA A 15 -0.98 -8.60 6.35
N MET A 16 0.25 -8.51 5.85
CA MET A 16 1.01 -9.63 5.31
C MET A 16 2.22 -9.86 6.20
N GLU A 17 2.45 -11.11 6.60
CA GLU A 17 3.68 -11.52 7.27
C GLU A 17 4.84 -11.41 6.28
N ASN A 18 5.95 -10.80 6.69
CA ASN A 18 6.98 -10.36 5.76
C ASN A 18 7.81 -11.52 5.18
N GLU A 19 8.03 -12.60 5.91
CA GLU A 19 8.86 -13.71 5.45
C GLU A 19 8.06 -14.75 4.65
N SER A 20 6.97 -15.25 5.23
CA SER A 20 6.07 -16.22 4.64
C SER A 20 5.21 -15.62 3.53
N ARG A 21 5.06 -14.29 3.49
CA ARG A 21 4.15 -13.58 2.57
C ARG A 21 2.68 -13.97 2.74
N GLU A 22 2.31 -14.53 3.88
CA GLU A 22 0.91 -14.88 4.18
C GLU A 22 0.11 -13.65 4.54
N ILE A 23 -1.12 -13.58 4.05
CA ILE A 23 -2.11 -12.65 4.57
C ILE A 23 -2.58 -13.18 5.92
N ILE A 24 -2.23 -12.46 6.98
CA ILE A 24 -2.51 -12.84 8.37
C ILE A 24 -3.66 -12.03 8.98
N SER A 25 -4.01 -10.89 8.38
CA SER A 25 -5.15 -10.09 8.82
C SER A 25 -5.83 -9.39 7.66
N VAL A 26 -7.16 -9.34 7.71
CA VAL A 26 -8.02 -8.63 6.76
C VAL A 26 -9.13 -7.95 7.54
N ILE A 27 -9.02 -6.64 7.70
CA ILE A 27 -10.01 -5.82 8.38
C ILE A 27 -10.75 -4.98 7.35
N THR A 28 -12.08 -5.02 7.40
CA THR A 28 -12.94 -4.13 6.61
C THR A 28 -13.58 -3.10 7.54
N VAL A 29 -13.47 -1.83 7.19
CA VAL A 29 -14.19 -0.73 7.84
C VAL A 29 -15.20 -0.15 6.85
N ASP A 30 -16.45 -0.01 7.28
CA ASP A 30 -17.51 0.65 6.52
C ASP A 30 -17.48 2.16 6.73
N LYS A 31 -17.70 2.92 5.65
CA LYS A 31 -17.67 4.39 5.67
C LYS A 31 -18.59 5.02 6.71
N ARG A 32 -19.67 4.33 7.09
CA ARG A 32 -20.64 4.80 8.09
C ARG A 32 -20.04 4.83 9.49
N GLU A 33 -19.07 3.97 9.78
CA GLU A 33 -18.41 3.89 11.08
C GLU A 33 -17.53 5.12 11.35
N THR A 34 -17.16 5.88 10.31
CA THR A 34 -16.21 7.00 10.42
C THR A 34 -16.78 8.32 9.94
N GLY A 35 -18.11 8.48 10.00
CA GLY A 35 -18.77 9.72 9.55
C GLY A 35 -18.49 10.04 8.07
N ARG A 36 -18.25 9.01 7.25
CA ARG A 36 -17.89 9.11 5.82
C ARG A 36 -16.54 9.76 5.52
N ASN A 37 -15.60 9.79 6.46
CA ASN A 37 -14.25 10.31 6.24
C ASN A 37 -13.25 9.18 5.95
N SER A 38 -12.77 9.09 4.71
CA SER A 38 -11.85 8.02 4.27
C SER A 38 -10.49 8.04 4.95
N VAL A 39 -10.00 9.20 5.38
CA VAL A 39 -8.72 9.31 6.11
C VAL A 39 -8.85 8.71 7.51
N ILE A 40 -10.01 8.94 8.16
CA ILE A 40 -10.32 8.33 9.45
C ILE A 40 -10.51 6.81 9.30
N MET A 41 -11.07 6.34 8.18
CA MET A 41 -11.24 4.90 7.92
C MET A 41 -9.92 4.15 7.90
N GLU A 42 -8.91 4.66 7.18
CA GLU A 42 -7.62 3.97 7.08
C GLU A 42 -6.92 3.92 8.44
N ARG A 43 -6.95 5.02 9.19
CA ARG A 43 -6.43 5.07 10.56
C ARG A 43 -7.16 4.08 11.48
N GLU A 44 -8.48 4.02 11.42
CA GLU A 44 -9.30 3.11 12.23
C GLU A 44 -9.01 1.65 11.87
N ALA A 45 -8.95 1.33 10.58
CA ALA A 45 -8.65 -0.01 10.10
C ALA A 45 -7.22 -0.45 10.50
N PHE A 46 -6.25 0.46 10.44
CA PHE A 46 -4.89 0.23 10.96
C PHE A 46 -4.91 -0.09 12.45
N VAL A 47 -5.61 0.71 13.26
CA VAL A 47 -5.70 0.49 14.72
C VAL A 47 -6.30 -0.87 15.02
N ARG A 48 -7.44 -1.22 14.42
CA ARG A 48 -8.07 -2.54 14.60
C ARG A 48 -7.15 -3.68 14.18
N THR A 49 -6.42 -3.52 13.08
CA THR A 49 -5.48 -4.53 12.57
C THR A 49 -4.34 -4.76 13.56
N VAL A 50 -3.65 -3.68 13.97
CA VAL A 50 -2.50 -3.78 14.87
C VAL A 50 -2.92 -4.25 16.26
N ASP A 51 -4.03 -3.76 16.81
CA ASP A 51 -4.53 -4.19 18.12
C ASP A 51 -4.92 -5.67 18.13
N THR A 52 -5.53 -6.17 17.05
CA THR A 52 -5.85 -7.60 16.93
C THR A 52 -4.56 -8.41 16.88
N LEU A 53 -3.61 -8.02 16.02
CA LEU A 53 -2.35 -8.74 15.86
C LEU A 53 -1.49 -8.73 17.13
N LEU A 54 -1.50 -7.65 17.92
CA LEU A 54 -0.80 -7.60 19.21
C LEU A 54 -1.29 -8.67 20.21
N ASN A 55 -2.54 -9.13 20.07
CA ASN A 55 -3.11 -10.18 20.92
C ASN A 55 -2.93 -11.60 20.36
N GLU A 56 -2.71 -11.73 19.05
CA GLU A 56 -2.66 -13.02 18.37
C GLU A 56 -1.24 -13.49 18.05
N VAL A 57 -0.30 -12.56 17.84
CA VAL A 57 1.08 -12.85 17.44
C VAL A 57 2.08 -11.93 18.15
N LYS A 58 3.35 -12.34 18.18
CA LYS A 58 4.45 -11.48 18.64
C LYS A 58 4.78 -10.43 17.56
N LEU A 59 4.05 -9.32 17.56
CA LEU A 59 4.26 -8.23 16.62
C LEU A 59 5.43 -7.34 17.05
N VAL A 60 6.54 -7.38 16.31
CA VAL A 60 7.78 -6.63 16.63
C VAL A 60 8.02 -5.42 15.72
N GLU A 61 7.50 -5.45 14.50
CA GLU A 61 7.70 -4.44 13.47
C GLU A 61 6.45 -4.33 12.58
N VAL A 62 6.10 -3.11 12.18
CA VAL A 62 5.10 -2.87 11.14
C VAL A 62 5.70 -2.02 10.03
N CYS A 63 5.56 -2.47 8.78
CA CYS A 63 5.93 -1.71 7.59
C CYS A 63 4.70 -1.09 6.92
N THR A 64 4.71 0.22 6.68
CA THR A 64 3.61 0.92 6.00
C THR A 64 4.12 1.90 4.94
N ASP A 65 3.20 2.39 4.10
CA ASP A 65 3.44 3.61 3.34
C ASP A 65 3.60 4.82 4.27
N ALA A 66 4.11 5.93 3.72
CA ALA A 66 4.30 7.19 4.42
C ALA A 66 2.97 7.93 4.68
N HIS A 67 2.12 7.35 5.53
CA HIS A 67 0.84 7.93 5.96
C HIS A 67 1.02 8.74 7.26
N VAL A 68 0.68 10.03 7.24
CA VAL A 68 0.97 10.97 8.34
C VAL A 68 0.28 10.57 9.65
N GLN A 69 -1.00 10.14 9.60
CA GLN A 69 -1.72 9.77 10.82
C GLN A 69 -1.23 8.45 11.42
N ILE A 70 -0.78 7.51 10.57
CA ILE A 70 -0.21 6.24 11.04
C ILE A 70 1.15 6.51 11.66
N SER A 71 1.98 7.32 10.99
CA SER A 71 3.27 7.76 11.52
C SER A 71 3.12 8.46 12.88
N ALA A 72 2.07 9.28 13.07
CA ALA A 72 1.79 9.91 14.35
C ALA A 72 1.44 8.90 15.46
N LEU A 73 0.65 7.87 15.14
CA LEU A 73 0.32 6.76 16.06
C LEU A 73 1.55 5.91 16.42
N MET A 74 2.47 5.71 15.48
CA MET A 74 3.69 4.93 15.72
C MET A 74 4.76 5.74 16.47
N ASN A 75 4.82 7.05 16.24
CA ASN A 75 5.82 7.93 16.87
C ASN A 75 5.45 8.37 18.30
N LYS A 76 4.20 8.18 18.74
CA LYS A 76 3.69 8.63 20.05
C LYS A 76 2.58 7.70 20.56
N GLY A 77 2.50 7.53 21.88
CA GLY A 77 1.45 6.77 22.54
C GLY A 77 1.68 5.26 22.46
N LYS A 78 0.60 4.48 22.60
CA LYS A 78 0.66 3.04 22.93
C LYS A 78 1.63 2.20 22.10
N TYR A 79 1.70 2.39 20.78
CA TYR A 79 2.57 1.56 19.94
C TYR A 79 4.05 1.86 20.17
N LYS A 80 4.39 3.14 20.39
CA LYS A 80 5.75 3.52 20.79
C LYS A 80 6.09 3.02 22.18
N ASP A 81 5.15 3.13 23.12
CA ASP A 81 5.36 2.70 24.51
C ASP A 81 5.56 1.18 24.61
N LEU A 82 4.95 0.41 23.70
CA LEU A 82 5.17 -1.02 23.52
C LEU A 82 6.50 -1.37 22.82
N GLY A 83 7.26 -0.38 22.34
CA GLY A 83 8.50 -0.60 21.59
C GLY A 83 8.28 -1.17 20.19
N LEU A 84 7.08 -1.02 19.61
CA LEU A 84 6.78 -1.53 18.27
C LEU A 84 7.55 -0.73 17.21
N GLN A 85 8.39 -1.42 16.43
CA GLN A 85 9.19 -0.78 15.39
C GLN A 85 8.32 -0.36 14.20
N HIS A 86 8.60 0.81 13.63
CA HIS A 86 7.91 1.32 12.44
C HIS A 86 8.88 1.47 11.28
N SER A 87 8.66 0.69 10.24
CA SER A 87 9.37 0.80 8.97
C SER A 87 8.49 1.41 7.90
N LEU A 88 9.13 2.09 6.95
CA LEU A 88 8.49 2.68 5.79
C LEU A 88 8.85 1.90 4.53
N ASP A 89 7.90 1.82 3.61
CA ASP A 89 8.11 1.18 2.32
C ASP A 89 9.28 1.82 1.55
N MET A 90 10.32 1.02 1.31
CA MET A 90 11.56 1.42 0.63
C MET A 90 11.31 1.90 -0.81
N TRP A 91 10.36 1.29 -1.52
CA TRP A 91 9.99 1.70 -2.88
C TRP A 91 9.31 3.06 -2.90
N HIS A 92 8.39 3.33 -1.98
CA HIS A 92 7.81 4.65 -1.81
C HIS A 92 8.85 5.69 -1.41
N GLY A 93 9.81 5.34 -0.55
CA GLY A 93 10.97 6.18 -0.22
C GLY A 93 11.77 6.58 -1.46
N ALA A 94 12.22 5.60 -2.24
CA ALA A 94 13.00 5.81 -3.46
C ALA A 94 12.22 6.60 -4.53
N LYS A 95 10.93 6.31 -4.71
CA LYS A 95 10.04 7.03 -5.62
C LYS A 95 9.87 8.50 -5.22
N ASN A 96 9.75 8.79 -3.92
CA ASN A 96 9.64 10.16 -3.43
C ASN A 96 10.95 10.94 -3.62
N LEU A 97 12.10 10.29 -3.43
CA LEU A 97 13.40 10.87 -3.77
C LEU A 97 13.50 11.18 -5.27
N ALA A 98 13.13 10.23 -6.14
CA ALA A 98 13.14 10.41 -7.59
C ALA A 98 12.30 11.62 -8.02
N LYS A 99 11.11 11.81 -7.43
CA LYS A 99 10.26 12.99 -7.68
C LYS A 99 10.94 14.30 -7.30
N ARG A 100 11.66 14.34 -6.16
CA ARG A 100 12.36 15.55 -5.71
C ARG A 100 13.51 15.91 -6.64
N ILE A 101 14.30 14.92 -7.05
CA ILE A 101 15.40 15.12 -7.99
C ILE A 101 14.87 15.56 -9.35
N HIS A 102 13.80 14.91 -9.84
CA HIS A 102 13.16 15.30 -11.09
C HIS A 102 12.64 16.74 -11.04
N ALA A 103 11.99 17.15 -9.94
CA ALA A 103 11.52 18.53 -9.77
C ALA A 103 12.68 19.53 -9.80
N ALA A 104 13.79 19.24 -9.11
CA ALA A 104 14.99 20.06 -9.17
C ALA A 104 15.58 20.11 -10.60
N SER A 105 15.58 18.99 -11.33
CA SER A 105 16.10 18.96 -12.70
C SER A 105 15.28 19.79 -13.70
N GLN A 106 14.04 20.17 -13.37
CA GLN A 106 13.22 21.07 -14.20
C GLN A 106 13.56 22.55 -13.98
N VAL A 107 14.35 22.89 -12.96
CA VAL A 107 14.76 24.27 -12.69
C VAL A 107 15.88 24.66 -13.66
N LYS A 108 15.77 25.87 -14.25
CA LYS A 108 16.79 26.41 -15.15
C LYS A 108 18.17 26.41 -14.47
N GLY A 109 19.18 25.86 -15.14
CA GLY A 109 20.54 25.71 -14.60
C GLY A 109 20.78 24.45 -13.76
N GLN A 110 19.77 23.58 -13.58
CA GLN A 110 19.86 22.34 -12.79
C GLN A 110 19.59 21.06 -13.61
N SER A 111 19.49 21.17 -14.93
CA SER A 111 19.08 20.08 -15.83
C SER A 111 20.01 18.87 -15.82
N SER A 112 21.29 19.05 -15.46
CA SER A 112 22.26 17.97 -15.30
C SER A 112 21.89 16.97 -14.19
N LEU A 113 20.97 17.31 -13.27
CA LEU A 113 20.43 16.35 -12.31
C LEU A 113 19.60 15.24 -12.98
N SER A 114 19.08 15.47 -14.18
CA SER A 114 18.28 14.48 -14.91
C SER A 114 19.09 13.23 -15.28
N SER A 115 20.34 13.40 -15.72
CA SER A 115 21.22 12.28 -16.05
C SER A 115 21.60 11.46 -14.81
N TRP A 116 21.74 12.12 -13.67
CA TRP A 116 22.10 11.48 -12.39
C TRP A 116 20.93 10.85 -11.63
N LEU A 117 19.68 11.16 -12.00
CA LEU A 117 18.49 10.78 -11.22
C LEU A 117 18.45 9.27 -10.91
N LYS A 118 18.67 8.44 -11.93
CA LYS A 118 18.62 6.98 -11.78
C LYS A 118 19.71 6.49 -10.83
N ASP A 119 20.94 6.98 -10.99
CA ASP A 119 22.08 6.54 -10.20
C ASP A 119 21.97 6.98 -8.75
N ILE A 120 21.48 8.20 -8.49
CA ILE A 120 21.22 8.70 -7.14
C ILE A 120 20.15 7.85 -6.43
N VAL A 121 19.06 7.52 -7.13
CA VAL A 121 17.98 6.69 -6.55
C VAL A 121 18.46 5.27 -6.27
N ASN A 122 19.26 4.70 -7.17
CA ASN A 122 19.89 3.39 -6.95
C ASN A 122 20.90 3.43 -5.80
N HIS A 123 21.68 4.51 -5.66
CA HIS A 123 22.60 4.73 -4.55
C HIS A 123 21.86 4.79 -3.22
N PHE A 124 20.78 5.57 -3.14
CA PHE A 124 19.93 5.62 -1.94
C PHE A 124 19.40 4.24 -1.54
N TRP A 125 18.91 3.48 -2.53
CA TRP A 125 18.41 2.12 -2.34
C TRP A 125 19.53 1.19 -1.82
N TRP A 126 20.73 1.29 -2.40
CA TRP A 126 21.89 0.54 -1.96
C TRP A 126 22.36 0.93 -0.55
N CYS A 127 22.41 2.23 -0.21
CA CYS A 127 22.72 2.71 1.14
C CYS A 127 21.77 2.11 2.18
N CYS A 128 20.44 2.16 1.93
CA CYS A 128 19.46 1.62 2.87
C CYS A 128 19.53 0.10 3.01
N LYS A 129 19.99 -0.61 1.97
CA LYS A 129 20.16 -2.07 2.00
C LYS A 129 21.45 -2.50 2.69
N THR A 130 22.49 -1.67 2.61
CA THR A 130 23.87 -2.04 2.98
C THR A 130 24.23 -1.55 4.38
N ALA A 131 23.73 -0.38 4.78
CA ALA A 131 24.07 0.20 6.07
C ALA A 131 23.39 -0.55 7.23
N ASP A 132 24.19 -0.94 8.22
CA ASP A 132 23.72 -1.58 9.46
C ASP A 132 23.35 -0.55 10.53
N SER A 133 23.69 0.72 10.31
CA SER A 133 23.38 1.80 11.24
C SER A 133 23.04 3.11 10.52
N TYR A 134 22.40 4.02 11.26
CA TYR A 134 22.14 5.38 10.78
C TYR A 134 23.43 6.13 10.44
N GLN A 135 24.50 5.91 11.22
CA GLN A 135 25.78 6.57 11.01
C GLN A 135 26.44 6.10 9.72
N GLU A 136 26.48 4.78 9.49
CA GLU A 136 26.98 4.21 8.24
C GLU A 136 26.15 4.66 7.03
N PHE A 137 24.81 4.70 7.17
CA PHE A 137 23.94 5.26 6.13
C PHE A 137 24.35 6.69 5.79
N LEU A 138 24.58 7.54 6.80
CA LEU A 138 24.98 8.93 6.56
C LEU A 138 26.32 9.03 5.84
N GLU A 139 27.30 8.19 6.17
CA GLU A 139 28.60 8.18 5.49
C GLU A 139 28.45 7.80 4.01
N LEU A 140 27.74 6.71 3.70
CA LEU A 140 27.47 6.28 2.34
C LEU A 140 26.65 7.33 1.57
N TRP A 141 25.61 7.88 2.21
CA TRP A 141 24.69 8.81 1.58
C TRP A 141 25.29 10.18 1.33
N LEU A 142 26.07 10.73 2.27
CA LEU A 142 26.76 12.01 2.10
C LEU A 142 27.94 11.90 1.13
N GLY A 143 28.58 10.73 1.05
CA GLY A 143 29.63 10.42 0.07
C GLY A 143 29.16 10.61 -1.38
N LEU A 144 27.86 10.49 -1.66
CA LEU A 144 27.26 10.78 -2.97
C LEU A 144 27.66 12.17 -3.49
N LEU A 145 27.73 13.17 -2.62
CA LEU A 145 28.05 14.55 -3.01
C LEU A 145 29.48 14.71 -3.53
N HIS A 146 30.40 13.86 -3.08
CA HIS A 146 31.75 13.79 -3.61
C HIS A 146 31.76 13.02 -4.94
N HIS A 147 31.12 11.85 -4.95
CA HIS A 147 31.05 10.95 -6.11
C HIS A 147 30.51 11.64 -7.37
N VAL A 148 29.38 12.37 -7.29
CA VAL A 148 28.78 13.05 -8.46
C VAL A 148 29.66 14.15 -9.06
N THR A 149 30.70 14.58 -8.34
CA THR A 149 31.70 15.56 -8.80
C THR A 149 33.04 14.91 -9.16
N ASN A 150 33.06 13.59 -9.35
CA ASN A 150 34.25 12.79 -9.62
C ASN A 150 35.32 12.80 -8.49
N GLU A 151 34.92 13.11 -7.26
CA GLU A 151 35.79 12.97 -6.08
C GLU A 151 35.48 11.63 -5.40
N HIS A 152 36.33 10.62 -5.63
CA HIS A 152 36.11 9.25 -5.14
C HIS A 152 36.81 8.94 -3.81
N ARG A 153 37.61 9.88 -3.30
CA ARG A 153 38.29 9.80 -1.99
C ARG A 153 38.18 11.17 -1.31
N TRP A 154 37.84 11.17 -0.02
CA TRP A 154 37.72 12.36 0.82
C TRP A 154 38.20 12.03 2.24
N VAL A 155 38.27 13.03 3.11
CA VAL A 155 38.86 12.89 4.47
C VAL A 155 38.21 11.78 5.31
N LEU A 156 36.92 11.55 5.12
CA LEU A 156 36.11 10.62 5.92
C LEU A 156 35.76 9.31 5.18
N GLY A 157 36.32 9.06 3.99
CA GLY A 157 36.03 7.82 3.27
C GLY A 157 36.31 7.86 1.77
N SER A 158 35.81 6.83 1.09
CA SER A 158 35.94 6.67 -0.36
C SER A 158 34.75 5.92 -0.93
N CYS A 159 34.57 5.99 -2.25
CA CYS A 159 33.57 5.19 -2.94
C CYS A 159 33.83 3.69 -2.79
N GLN A 160 32.77 2.90 -2.62
CA GLN A 160 32.82 1.45 -2.45
C GLN A 160 32.55 0.72 -3.79
N HIS A 161 33.35 1.03 -4.80
CA HIS A 161 33.32 0.31 -6.07
C HIS A 161 34.74 0.20 -6.65
N ALA A 162 34.96 -0.82 -7.49
CA ALA A 162 36.17 -0.91 -8.29
C ALA A 162 36.22 0.23 -9.32
N ASP A 163 37.39 0.45 -9.93
CA ASP A 163 37.51 1.39 -11.04
C ASP A 163 36.54 1.00 -12.15
N LEU A 164 35.61 1.91 -12.46
CA LEU A 164 34.66 1.71 -13.53
C LEU A 164 35.43 1.80 -14.86
N GLU A 165 35.24 0.81 -15.74
CA GLU A 165 35.82 0.86 -17.09
C GLU A 165 35.51 2.22 -17.73
N SER A 166 36.52 2.83 -18.35
CA SER A 166 36.54 4.22 -18.84
C SER A 166 35.64 4.48 -20.07
N GLY A 167 34.46 3.85 -20.12
CA GLY A 167 33.42 4.01 -21.14
C GLY A 167 32.13 4.67 -20.65
N GLY A 168 32.09 5.21 -19.42
CA GLY A 168 30.92 5.92 -18.90
C GLY A 168 30.72 7.26 -19.62
N THR A 169 29.60 7.42 -20.33
CA THR A 169 29.16 8.70 -20.92
C THR A 169 28.57 9.68 -19.89
N GLN A 170 28.71 9.37 -18.59
CA GLN A 170 28.09 10.14 -17.51
C GLN A 170 28.86 11.45 -17.32
N GLN A 171 28.19 12.58 -17.56
CA GLN A 171 28.78 13.89 -17.32
C GLN A 171 28.72 14.22 -15.82
N TRP A 172 29.89 14.45 -15.21
CA TRP A 172 30.01 14.86 -13.81
C TRP A 172 29.37 16.22 -13.55
N LEU A 173 28.87 16.42 -12.33
CA LEU A 173 28.42 17.73 -11.90
C LEU A 173 29.62 18.63 -11.59
N GLU A 174 29.56 19.88 -12.02
CA GLU A 174 30.53 20.88 -11.61
C GLU A 174 30.32 21.25 -10.14
N ARG A 175 31.39 21.22 -9.35
CA ARG A 175 31.34 21.52 -7.92
C ARG A 175 30.94 22.97 -7.69
N GLY A 176 29.81 23.16 -7.01
CA GLY A 176 29.31 24.49 -6.64
C GLY A 176 28.38 25.08 -7.70
N SER A 177 28.15 24.36 -8.79
CA SER A 177 27.07 24.67 -9.74
C SER A 177 25.70 24.65 -9.06
N MET A 178 24.73 25.32 -9.69
CA MET A 178 23.33 25.32 -9.21
C MET A 178 22.77 23.90 -9.04
N ALA A 179 23.12 22.98 -9.95
CA ALA A 179 22.72 21.57 -9.85
C ALA A 179 23.32 20.89 -8.62
N HIS A 180 24.62 21.08 -8.36
CA HIS A 180 25.29 20.49 -7.20
C HIS A 180 24.72 21.02 -5.88
N GLU A 181 24.49 22.34 -5.77
CA GLU A 181 23.91 22.94 -4.56
C GLU A 181 22.46 22.49 -4.33
N ALA A 182 21.67 22.35 -5.39
CA ALA A 182 20.33 21.79 -5.29
C ALA A 182 20.35 20.35 -4.79
N LEU A 183 21.27 19.51 -5.28
CA LEU A 183 21.46 18.15 -4.80
C LEU A 183 21.90 18.12 -3.33
N LYS A 184 22.84 18.98 -2.91
CA LYS A 184 23.23 19.12 -1.49
C LYS A 184 22.04 19.40 -0.60
N SER A 185 21.14 20.30 -1.02
CA SER A 185 19.92 20.64 -0.28
C SER A 185 18.97 19.43 -0.12
N ILE A 186 18.84 18.61 -1.17
CA ILE A 186 18.03 17.37 -1.13
C ILE A 186 18.68 16.33 -0.21
N VAL A 187 19.98 16.05 -0.42
CA VAL A 187 20.75 15.03 0.30
C VAL A 187 20.84 15.36 1.79
N ARG A 188 21.04 16.64 2.14
CA ARG A 188 21.19 17.13 3.53
C ARG A 188 19.88 17.57 4.17
N ASN A 189 18.74 17.21 3.59
CA ASN A 189 17.44 17.63 4.12
C ASN A 189 17.20 17.05 5.53
N LYS A 190 17.35 17.87 6.57
CA LYS A 190 17.26 17.46 7.98
C LYS A 190 15.98 16.68 8.31
N ARG A 191 14.83 17.14 7.79
CA ARG A 191 13.54 16.47 8.05
C ARG A 191 13.50 15.06 7.48
N TRP A 192 14.06 14.86 6.28
CA TRP A 192 14.10 13.55 5.66
C TRP A 192 15.15 12.64 6.31
N LEU A 193 16.34 13.16 6.62
CA LEU A 193 17.38 12.43 7.33
C LEU A 193 16.89 11.93 8.70
N ASN A 194 16.04 12.68 9.40
CA ASN A 194 15.45 12.24 10.66
C ASN A 194 14.50 11.05 10.53
N GLU A 195 13.91 10.81 9.35
CA GLU A 195 12.99 9.69 9.10
C GLU A 195 13.69 8.52 8.40
N VAL A 196 14.97 8.68 7.99
CA VAL A 196 15.62 7.70 7.11
C VAL A 196 15.84 6.34 7.78
N HIS A 197 15.98 6.34 9.12
CA HIS A 197 16.12 5.13 9.93
C HIS A 197 14.98 4.14 9.69
N LYS A 198 13.79 4.62 9.31
CA LYS A 198 12.62 3.79 9.00
C LYS A 198 12.75 3.00 7.69
N TYR A 199 13.74 3.30 6.86
CA TYR A 199 14.02 2.55 5.62
C TYR A 199 15.18 1.55 5.77
N LEU A 200 15.93 1.58 6.88
CA LEU A 200 17.14 0.76 7.06
C LEU A 200 16.83 -0.74 7.28
N ASN A 201 15.65 -1.08 7.79
CA ASN A 201 15.17 -2.47 7.80
C ASN A 201 14.80 -2.99 6.40
N PHE A 202 14.89 -2.11 5.38
CA PHE A 202 14.75 -2.44 3.97
C PHE A 202 13.48 -3.24 3.63
N ARG A 203 12.34 -2.76 4.16
CA ARG A 203 11.03 -3.38 3.97
C ARG A 203 10.32 -2.85 2.71
N SER A 204 9.49 -3.68 2.09
CA SER A 204 8.66 -3.29 0.95
C SER A 204 7.29 -3.97 1.00
N THR A 205 6.27 -3.26 0.53
CA THR A 205 4.88 -3.70 0.43
C THR A 205 4.51 -4.19 -0.97
N ALA A 206 5.49 -4.40 -1.87
CA ALA A 206 5.24 -4.79 -3.26
C ALA A 206 4.39 -6.08 -3.40
N ASP A 207 4.63 -7.08 -2.56
CA ASP A 207 3.84 -8.32 -2.54
C ASP A 207 2.41 -8.08 -2.03
N LEU A 208 2.26 -7.15 -1.08
CA LEU A 208 0.94 -6.73 -0.59
C LEU A 208 0.16 -6.00 -1.69
N GLU A 209 0.80 -5.17 -2.52
CA GLU A 209 0.14 -4.57 -3.69
C GLU A 209 -0.36 -5.63 -4.68
N SER A 210 0.36 -6.73 -4.85
CA SER A 210 -0.08 -7.87 -5.66
C SER A 210 -1.36 -8.50 -5.10
N PHE A 211 -1.43 -8.70 -3.78
CA PHE A 211 -2.65 -9.17 -3.12
C PHE A 211 -3.81 -8.17 -3.24
N GLN A 212 -3.53 -6.87 -3.14
CA GLN A 212 -4.54 -5.83 -3.30
C GLN A 212 -5.17 -5.84 -4.72
N ASN A 213 -4.39 -6.19 -5.75
CA ASN A 213 -4.95 -6.46 -7.08
C ASN A 213 -5.75 -7.77 -7.14
N HIS A 214 -5.32 -8.79 -6.39
CA HIS A 214 -6.01 -10.08 -6.29
C HIS A 214 -7.44 -9.94 -5.71
N ILE A 215 -7.62 -9.09 -4.71
CA ILE A 215 -8.91 -8.75 -4.10
C ILE A 215 -9.96 -8.30 -5.13
N LEU A 216 -9.55 -7.61 -6.19
CA LEU A 216 -10.47 -7.09 -7.21
C LEU A 216 -11.21 -8.19 -7.99
N MET A 217 -10.68 -9.42 -8.01
CA MET A 217 -11.37 -10.58 -8.58
C MET A 217 -12.53 -11.06 -7.70
N TYR A 218 -12.46 -10.80 -6.38
CA TYR A 218 -13.44 -11.22 -5.39
C TYR A 218 -14.45 -10.12 -5.07
N ALA A 219 -14.03 -8.85 -5.03
CA ALA A 219 -14.93 -7.72 -4.92
C ALA A 219 -14.53 -6.62 -5.91
N CYS A 220 -15.12 -6.69 -7.11
CA CYS A 220 -14.90 -5.65 -8.09
C CYS A 220 -15.53 -4.33 -7.63
N LYS A 221 -14.86 -3.21 -7.91
CA LYS A 221 -15.34 -1.87 -7.48
C LYS A 221 -16.64 -1.42 -8.14
N ARG A 222 -17.09 -2.15 -9.17
CA ARG A 222 -18.31 -1.84 -9.96
C ARG A 222 -19.56 -2.46 -9.37
N THR A 223 -19.43 -3.35 -8.39
CA THR A 223 -20.55 -4.03 -7.76
C THR A 223 -20.64 -3.61 -6.30
N ALA A 224 -21.83 -3.18 -5.88
CA ALA A 224 -22.10 -2.89 -4.48
C ALA A 224 -22.37 -4.21 -3.73
N PHE A 225 -21.71 -4.38 -2.59
CA PHE A 225 -21.90 -5.53 -1.71
C PHE A 225 -22.41 -5.06 -0.35
N SER A 226 -23.30 -5.84 0.28
CA SER A 226 -23.64 -5.62 1.69
C SER A 226 -22.43 -5.94 2.58
N PRO A 227 -22.29 -5.33 3.78
CA PRO A 227 -21.12 -5.51 4.63
C PRO A 227 -20.71 -6.97 4.86
N PRO A 228 -21.62 -7.89 5.27
CA PRO A 228 -21.22 -9.29 5.51
C PRO A 228 -20.82 -10.03 4.23
N VAL A 229 -21.34 -9.64 3.07
CA VAL A 229 -20.95 -10.25 1.78
C VAL A 229 -19.59 -9.73 1.34
N PHE A 230 -19.32 -8.44 1.55
CA PHE A 230 -18.03 -7.84 1.24
C PHE A 230 -16.93 -8.46 2.10
N GLU A 231 -17.15 -8.52 3.41
CA GLU A 231 -16.22 -9.14 4.38
C GLU A 231 -15.92 -10.60 4.00
N ALA A 232 -16.95 -11.42 3.74
CA ALA A 232 -16.76 -12.81 3.33
C ALA A 232 -15.94 -12.94 2.02
N ARG A 233 -16.13 -12.03 1.06
CA ARG A 233 -15.34 -12.00 -0.19
C ARG A 233 -13.89 -11.62 0.07
N MET A 234 -13.61 -10.71 1.00
CA MET A 234 -12.23 -10.34 1.35
C MET A 234 -11.50 -11.51 2.01
N LEU A 235 -12.17 -12.22 2.93
CA LEU A 235 -11.61 -13.43 3.55
C LEU A 235 -11.38 -14.54 2.52
N LEU A 236 -12.31 -14.77 1.60
CA LEU A 236 -12.12 -15.74 0.51
C LEU A 236 -10.94 -15.38 -0.41
N ALA A 237 -10.71 -14.09 -0.66
CA ALA A 237 -9.55 -13.63 -1.42
C ALA A 237 -8.24 -13.94 -0.68
N ALA A 238 -8.18 -13.71 0.64
CA ALA A 238 -7.01 -14.04 1.45
C ALA A 238 -6.74 -15.55 1.49
N MET A 239 -7.79 -16.37 1.65
CA MET A 239 -7.67 -17.83 1.57
C MET A 239 -7.15 -18.30 0.22
N ASP A 240 -7.71 -17.79 -0.89
CA ASP A 240 -7.25 -18.15 -2.24
C ASP A 240 -5.82 -17.71 -2.49
N TYR A 241 -5.43 -16.52 -2.02
CA TYR A 241 -4.05 -16.06 -2.13
C TYR A 241 -3.09 -16.94 -1.33
N ASN A 242 -3.36 -17.17 -0.04
CA ASN A 242 -2.49 -17.96 0.83
C ASN A 242 -2.32 -19.40 0.31
N TYR A 243 -3.41 -20.03 -0.15
CA TYR A 243 -3.38 -21.38 -0.72
C TYR A 243 -2.53 -21.48 -2.00
N HIS A 244 -2.31 -20.36 -2.70
CA HIS A 244 -1.67 -20.34 -4.02
C HIS A 244 -0.35 -19.57 -4.13
N LYS A 245 0.09 -18.87 -3.07
CA LYS A 245 1.29 -18.01 -3.10
C LYS A 245 2.55 -18.79 -3.48
N ASP A 246 2.68 -20.01 -2.95
CA ASP A 246 3.84 -20.90 -3.12
C ASP A 246 3.70 -21.90 -4.27
N ARG A 247 2.77 -21.65 -5.21
CA ARG A 247 2.62 -22.49 -6.40
C ARG A 247 3.97 -22.64 -7.12
N PRO A 248 4.38 -23.87 -7.44
CA PRO A 248 5.63 -24.11 -8.13
C PRO A 248 5.62 -23.54 -9.55
N GLU A 249 6.80 -23.31 -10.07
CA GLU A 249 7.00 -22.93 -11.46
C GLU A 249 6.62 -24.11 -12.37
N LEU A 250 6.06 -23.79 -13.54
CA LEU A 250 5.72 -24.77 -14.54
C LEU A 250 6.98 -25.15 -15.32
N CYS A 251 7.39 -26.41 -15.21
CA CYS A 251 8.50 -26.97 -15.97
C CYS A 251 8.03 -27.71 -17.22
N LYS A 252 8.90 -27.82 -18.22
CA LYS A 252 8.74 -28.74 -19.35
C LYS A 252 9.21 -30.14 -18.96
N SER A 253 9.04 -31.11 -19.86
CA SER A 253 9.48 -32.50 -19.69
C SER A 253 10.99 -32.64 -19.45
N ASP A 254 11.79 -31.72 -19.97
CA ASP A 254 13.25 -31.66 -19.79
C ASP A 254 13.69 -30.99 -18.47
N GLY A 255 12.75 -30.59 -17.61
CA GLY A 255 13.01 -29.87 -16.35
C GLY A 255 13.22 -28.36 -16.50
N SER A 256 13.27 -27.82 -17.71
CA SER A 256 13.42 -26.37 -17.94
C SER A 256 12.14 -25.59 -17.60
N LYS A 257 12.29 -24.37 -17.09
CA LYS A 257 11.16 -23.49 -16.74
C LYS A 257 10.43 -22.99 -17.99
N GLN A 258 9.11 -22.87 -17.90
CA GLN A 258 8.30 -22.22 -18.93
C GLN A 258 8.15 -20.73 -18.64
N TYR A 259 8.34 -19.92 -19.68
CA TYR A 259 8.29 -18.47 -19.59
C TYR A 259 7.21 -17.87 -20.51
N ARG A 260 6.66 -16.74 -20.08
CA ARG A 260 5.77 -15.89 -20.88
C ARG A 260 6.33 -14.49 -21.00
N ARG A 261 6.11 -13.86 -22.15
CA ARG A 261 6.38 -12.44 -22.36
C ARG A 261 5.24 -11.60 -21.80
N LEU A 262 5.55 -10.64 -20.93
CA LEU A 262 4.62 -9.65 -20.41
C LEU A 262 5.04 -8.25 -20.87
N TYR A 263 4.15 -7.54 -21.55
CA TYR A 263 4.39 -6.14 -21.91
C TYR A 263 3.99 -5.21 -20.76
N LYS A 264 4.96 -4.54 -20.14
CA LYS A 264 4.69 -3.52 -19.12
C LYS A 264 4.42 -2.18 -19.79
N LYS A 265 3.14 -1.83 -19.94
CA LYS A 265 2.69 -0.57 -20.57
C LYS A 265 3.41 0.67 -20.00
N ASN A 266 3.50 0.78 -18.68
CA ASN A 266 4.11 1.93 -18.01
C ASN A 266 5.61 2.08 -18.31
N ALA A 267 6.32 0.96 -18.46
CA ALA A 267 7.75 0.94 -18.73
C ALA A 267 8.07 0.79 -20.23
N ARG A 268 7.04 0.69 -21.09
CA ARG A 268 7.13 0.49 -22.55
C ARG A 268 8.13 -0.61 -22.96
N ARG A 269 8.24 -1.67 -22.16
CA ARG A 269 9.18 -2.78 -22.38
C ARG A 269 8.55 -4.13 -22.08
N TYR A 270 9.06 -5.16 -22.75
CA TYR A 270 8.76 -6.54 -22.41
C TYR A 270 9.58 -7.01 -21.22
N MET A 271 8.97 -7.87 -20.41
CA MET A 271 9.62 -8.63 -19.36
C MET A 271 9.33 -10.11 -19.55
N LEU A 272 10.30 -10.93 -19.17
CA LEU A 272 10.13 -12.37 -19.04
C LEU A 272 9.49 -12.67 -17.68
N TYR A 273 8.51 -13.59 -17.65
CA TYR A 273 7.86 -14.01 -16.42
C TYR A 273 7.72 -15.53 -16.42
N THR A 274 8.07 -16.19 -15.31
CA THR A 274 7.93 -17.65 -15.16
C THR A 274 6.47 -18.03 -14.95
N GLN A 275 5.97 -18.98 -15.74
CA GLN A 275 4.62 -19.49 -15.57
C GLN A 275 4.55 -20.41 -14.34
N LYS A 276 3.48 -20.34 -13.53
CA LYS A 276 3.25 -21.24 -12.39
C LYS A 276 2.27 -22.37 -12.76
N THR A 277 2.40 -23.55 -12.17
CA THR A 277 1.48 -24.70 -12.33
C THR A 277 0.04 -24.31 -12.02
N SER A 278 -1.00 -24.89 -12.63
CA SER A 278 -2.40 -24.45 -12.43
C SER A 278 -2.86 -24.34 -10.96
N LYS A 279 -3.81 -23.44 -10.69
CA LYS A 279 -4.45 -23.32 -9.37
C LYS A 279 -5.23 -24.59 -9.04
N THR A 280 -5.30 -24.94 -7.75
CA THR A 280 -6.12 -26.03 -7.24
C THR A 280 -6.97 -25.51 -6.08
N TYR A 281 -8.16 -26.05 -5.88
CA TYR A 281 -9.12 -25.43 -4.96
C TYR A 281 -9.49 -26.38 -3.81
N GLY A 282 -8.49 -27.05 -3.23
CA GLY A 282 -8.69 -28.04 -2.16
C GLY A 282 -9.40 -27.48 -0.91
N TYR A 283 -9.20 -26.19 -0.63
CA TYR A 283 -9.88 -25.50 0.46
C TYR A 283 -11.40 -25.29 0.22
N ILE A 284 -11.89 -25.36 -1.02
CA ILE A 284 -13.32 -25.15 -1.32
C ILE A 284 -14.19 -26.30 -0.78
N PRO A 285 -13.91 -27.58 -1.08
CA PRO A 285 -14.63 -28.69 -0.46
C PRO A 285 -14.64 -28.66 1.07
N GLU A 286 -13.52 -28.28 1.70
CA GLU A 286 -13.44 -28.14 3.16
C GLU A 286 -14.38 -27.04 3.68
N LEU A 287 -14.37 -25.87 3.06
CA LEU A 287 -15.30 -24.79 3.38
C LEU A 287 -16.76 -25.23 3.21
N GLN A 288 -17.08 -25.94 2.13
CA GLN A 288 -18.42 -26.47 1.89
C GLN A 288 -18.83 -27.46 3.00
N ALA A 289 -17.94 -28.37 3.39
CA ALA A 289 -18.17 -29.30 4.49
C ALA A 289 -18.41 -28.57 5.83
N MET A 290 -17.59 -27.57 6.16
CA MET A 290 -17.76 -26.75 7.37
C MET A 290 -19.09 -25.99 7.37
N ILE A 291 -19.50 -25.45 6.21
CA ILE A 291 -20.81 -24.78 6.05
C ILE A 291 -21.92 -25.79 6.35
N LEU A 292 -21.86 -27.00 5.78
CA LEU A 292 -22.85 -28.06 5.99
C LEU A 292 -22.89 -28.50 7.46
N GLN A 293 -21.75 -28.75 8.10
CA GLN A 293 -21.68 -29.12 9.52
C GLN A 293 -22.29 -28.03 10.43
N LYS A 294 -21.93 -26.76 10.20
CA LYS A 294 -22.53 -25.63 10.94
C LYS A 294 -24.04 -25.52 10.72
N ARG A 295 -24.54 -25.94 9.55
CA ARG A 295 -25.99 -25.99 9.26
C ARG A 295 -26.69 -27.12 10.00
N LEU A 296 -26.10 -28.31 10.01
CA LEU A 296 -26.65 -29.48 10.70
C LEU A 296 -26.67 -29.28 12.22
N ALA A 297 -25.66 -28.62 12.78
CA ALA A 297 -25.60 -28.28 14.21
C ALA A 297 -26.47 -27.08 14.62
N GLY A 298 -27.00 -26.30 13.66
CA GLY A 298 -27.72 -25.05 13.90
C GLY A 298 -29.24 -25.13 13.61
N LYS A 299 -29.98 -24.09 13.98
CA LYS A 299 -31.41 -23.93 13.64
C LYS A 299 -31.60 -23.44 12.19
N GLY A 300 -31.32 -24.28 11.19
CA GLY A 300 -31.75 -24.11 9.79
C GLY A 300 -31.26 -22.85 9.02
N MET A 301 -31.93 -22.53 7.90
CA MET A 301 -31.68 -21.33 7.07
C MET A 301 -31.94 -20.04 7.88
N PRO A 302 -31.19 -18.95 7.64
CA PRO A 302 -31.42 -17.71 8.39
C PRO A 302 -32.82 -17.17 8.04
N ARG A 303 -33.74 -17.17 9.02
CA ARG A 303 -34.93 -16.30 8.97
C ARG A 303 -34.46 -14.85 9.02
N ARG A 304 -35.24 -13.90 8.46
CA ARG A 304 -34.96 -12.44 8.44
C ARG A 304 -34.16 -12.04 9.69
N ARG A 305 -32.84 -11.89 9.55
CA ARG A 305 -31.97 -11.58 10.68
C ARG A 305 -32.18 -10.10 11.00
N THR A 306 -32.52 -9.80 12.24
CA THR A 306 -32.19 -8.49 12.81
C THR A 306 -30.68 -8.25 12.58
N LEU A 307 -30.33 -7.03 12.19
CA LEU A 307 -28.93 -6.66 11.98
C LEU A 307 -28.12 -7.03 13.23
N ARG A 308 -26.88 -7.51 13.10
CA ARG A 308 -26.04 -7.77 14.29
C ARG A 308 -25.73 -6.45 15.01
N PRO A 309 -25.49 -6.44 16.34
CA PRO A 309 -25.21 -5.19 17.07
C PRO A 309 -24.08 -4.34 16.46
N ASP A 310 -23.08 -5.00 15.89
CA ASP A 310 -21.90 -4.45 15.23
C ASP A 310 -22.09 -4.19 13.71
N ASP A 311 -23.27 -4.46 13.15
CA ASP A 311 -23.51 -4.29 11.71
C ASP A 311 -23.58 -2.79 11.34
N PRO A 312 -22.73 -2.29 10.44
CA PRO A 312 -22.66 -0.86 10.12
C PRO A 312 -23.91 -0.34 9.41
N ARG A 313 -24.83 -1.22 8.95
CA ARG A 313 -26.15 -0.81 8.46
C ARG A 313 -27.03 -0.23 9.57
N ARG A 314 -26.75 -0.49 10.85
CA ARG A 314 -27.48 0.07 11.99
C ARG A 314 -27.32 1.58 12.14
N TYR A 315 -26.21 2.16 11.66
CA TYR A 315 -26.03 3.62 11.60
C TYR A 315 -26.98 4.31 10.61
N GLY A 316 -27.73 3.55 9.81
CA GLY A 316 -28.64 4.08 8.81
C GLY A 316 -27.95 4.83 7.66
N PRO A 317 -28.73 5.49 6.80
CA PRO A 317 -28.19 6.48 5.88
C PRO A 317 -27.70 7.70 6.68
N LEU A 318 -26.45 8.11 6.45
CA LEU A 318 -25.87 9.33 7.00
C LEU A 318 -25.79 10.40 5.88
N PRO A 319 -26.91 11.04 5.50
CA PRO A 319 -26.90 12.04 4.44
C PRO A 319 -26.04 13.24 4.85
N PRO A 320 -25.28 13.85 3.91
CA PRO A 320 -24.48 15.04 4.21
C PRO A 320 -25.35 16.30 4.43
N VAL A 321 -26.65 16.19 4.15
CA VAL A 321 -27.65 17.24 4.31
C VAL A 321 -28.79 16.69 5.17
N PRO A 322 -29.46 17.54 5.97
CA PRO A 322 -30.66 17.12 6.68
C PRO A 322 -31.70 16.56 5.71
N ALA A 323 -32.48 15.58 6.17
CA ALA A 323 -33.55 15.05 5.36
C ALA A 323 -34.57 16.17 5.11
N PRO A 324 -34.87 16.49 3.84
CA PRO A 324 -35.96 17.41 3.53
C PRO A 324 -37.27 16.84 4.05
N THR A 325 -38.21 17.71 4.37
CA THR A 325 -39.55 17.28 4.79
C THR A 325 -40.25 16.54 3.65
N ILE A 326 -41.25 15.72 3.99
CA ILE A 326 -42.07 15.05 2.99
C ILE A 326 -42.69 16.09 2.05
N GLU A 327 -43.15 17.22 2.57
CA GLU A 327 -43.72 18.32 1.80
C GLU A 327 -42.74 18.94 0.79
N GLU A 328 -41.48 19.18 1.20
CA GLU A 328 -40.43 19.66 0.31
C GLU A 328 -40.11 18.68 -0.83
N LEU A 329 -40.12 17.38 -0.52
CA LEU A 329 -39.92 16.32 -1.51
C LEU A 329 -41.09 16.23 -2.50
N LEU A 330 -42.33 16.31 -2.01
CA LEU A 330 -43.53 16.32 -2.85
C LEU A 330 -43.54 17.54 -3.77
N HIS A 331 -43.24 18.73 -3.24
CA HIS A 331 -43.14 19.95 -4.04
C HIS A 331 -42.02 19.86 -5.10
N THR A 332 -40.91 19.18 -4.78
CA THR A 332 -39.83 18.91 -5.74
C THR A 332 -40.27 17.96 -6.86
N GLN A 333 -41.06 16.93 -6.55
CA GLN A 333 -41.61 16.01 -7.56
C GLN A 333 -42.57 16.73 -8.52
N VAL A 334 -43.43 17.62 -7.99
CA VAL A 334 -44.31 18.46 -8.80
C VAL A 334 -43.51 19.41 -9.70
N ARG A 335 -42.50 20.10 -9.15
CA ARG A 335 -41.60 20.97 -9.95
C ARG A 335 -40.85 20.23 -11.06
N ARG A 336 -40.53 18.95 -10.84
CA ARG A 336 -39.87 18.09 -11.85
C ARG A 336 -40.84 17.48 -12.86
N GLY A 337 -42.14 17.77 -12.77
CA GLY A 337 -43.18 17.23 -13.64
C GLY A 337 -43.41 15.73 -13.46
N LEU A 338 -42.96 15.15 -12.34
CA LEU A 338 -43.10 13.71 -12.07
C LEU A 338 -44.51 13.37 -11.53
N VAL A 339 -45.21 14.35 -10.96
CA VAL A 339 -46.58 14.22 -10.46
C VAL A 339 -47.31 15.56 -10.70
N SER A 340 -48.58 15.53 -11.10
CA SER A 340 -49.31 16.72 -11.54
C SER A 340 -49.85 17.59 -10.40
N THR A 341 -50.25 17.03 -9.27
CA THR A 341 -50.63 17.74 -8.02
C THR A 341 -50.73 16.74 -6.85
N PHE A 342 -50.40 17.16 -5.63
CA PHE A 342 -50.72 16.41 -4.40
C PHE A 342 -51.81 17.15 -3.64
N GLN A 343 -52.91 16.46 -3.30
CA GLN A 343 -53.90 16.96 -2.36
C GLN A 343 -53.46 16.62 -0.94
N THR A 344 -53.45 17.61 -0.05
CA THR A 344 -53.02 17.55 1.36
C THR A 344 -53.81 16.57 2.25
N LYS A 345 -54.70 15.74 1.70
CA LYS A 345 -55.54 14.79 2.45
C LYS A 345 -54.94 13.38 2.63
N ASP A 346 -53.82 13.07 1.97
CA ASP A 346 -53.20 11.74 2.03
C ASP A 346 -51.88 11.71 2.85
N LEU A 347 -51.67 12.68 3.75
CA LEU A 347 -50.53 12.72 4.68
C LEU A 347 -50.89 12.18 6.07
#